data_AF-A0A3R0Q2X9-F1
#
_entry.id   AF-A0A3R0Q2X9-F1
#
_cell.length_a   1.000
_cell.length_b   1.000
_cell.length_c   1.000
_cell.angle_alpha   90.00
_cell.angle_beta   90.00
_cell.angle_gamma   90.00
#
_symmetry.space_group_name_H-M   'P 1'
#
loop_
_entity.id
_entity.type
_entity.pdbx_description
1 polymer ?
#
loop_
_entity_poly.entity_id
_entity_poly.type
_entity_poly.pdbx_seq_one_letter_code
_entity_poly.pdbx_strand_id
1 'polypeptide(L)'
;MTTITKERLLKIQHWRETYGADSNVMLPAEEAAELARIVLAALTAEPVFYIEVEGDDWTQAGRIPGSTFDFSNLPDGINKLYAAPPAPVIPDDWVMVPKEPTQAMIKAWLSEVANFRGHAAGYKAALAAAPQQEVK
;
A
#
# COMPACT_ATOMS: atom_id res chain seq x y z
N MET A 1 1.10 25.00 15.06
CA MET A 1 1.01 23.67 14.43
C MET A 1 1.40 23.86 13.00
N THR A 2 2.59 23.39 12.64
CA THR A 2 3.15 23.60 11.30
C THR A 2 2.66 22.48 10.39
N THR A 3 1.98 22.82 9.30
CA THR A 3 1.49 21.82 8.34
C THR A 3 2.65 21.38 7.44
N ILE A 4 2.97 20.09 7.43
CA ILE A 4 3.95 19.55 6.49
C ILE A 4 3.42 19.66 5.05
N THR A 5 4.17 20.30 4.16
CA THR A 5 3.72 20.52 2.78
C THR A 5 4.12 19.37 1.87
N LYS A 6 3.46 19.28 0.70
CA LYS A 6 3.80 18.29 -0.34
C LYS A 6 5.26 18.43 -0.80
N GLU A 7 5.74 19.65 -0.97
CA GLU A 7 7.13 19.94 -1.37
C GLU A 7 8.11 19.44 -0.30
N ARG A 8 7.75 19.58 0.97
CA ARG A 8 8.57 19.07 2.08
C ARG A 8 8.62 17.55 2.09
N LEU A 9 7.48 16.88 1.87
CA LEU A 9 7.40 15.41 1.76
C LEU A 9 8.24 14.88 0.59
N LEU A 10 8.15 15.52 -0.58
CA LEU A 10 8.94 15.14 -1.76
C LEU A 10 10.45 15.30 -1.50
N LYS A 11 10.85 16.36 -0.79
CA LYS A 11 12.25 16.56 -0.40
C LYS A 11 12.73 15.46 0.56
N ILE A 12 11.91 15.08 1.54
CA ILE A 12 12.22 13.98 2.47
C ILE A 12 12.35 12.65 1.70
N GLN A 13 11.45 12.39 0.74
CA GLN A 13 11.51 11.20 -0.11
C GLN A 13 12.79 11.14 -0.97
N HIS A 14 13.21 12.27 -1.54
CA HIS A 14 14.39 12.35 -2.40
C HIS A 14 15.72 12.16 -1.63
N TRP A 15 15.75 12.40 -0.32
CA TRP A 15 16.95 12.16 0.48
C TRP A 15 17.44 10.72 0.43
N ARG A 16 16.55 9.75 0.22
CA ARG A 16 16.94 8.35 -0.01
C ARG A 16 17.80 8.17 -1.26
N GLU A 17 17.51 8.90 -2.33
CA GLU A 17 18.30 8.88 -3.57
C GLU A 17 19.63 9.59 -3.40
N THR A 18 19.67 10.63 -2.55
CA THR A 18 20.88 11.42 -2.28
C THR A 18 21.87 10.70 -1.36
N TYR A 19 21.39 10.06 -0.30
CA TYR A 19 22.22 9.52 0.78
C TYR A 19 22.28 7.98 0.80
N GLY A 20 21.49 7.29 -0.02
CA GLY A 20 21.43 5.82 -0.03
C GLY A 20 20.52 5.25 1.06
N ALA A 21 20.16 3.96 0.92
CA ALA A 21 19.19 3.28 1.79
C ALA A 21 19.69 3.08 3.24
N ASP A 22 21.00 2.99 3.45
CA ASP A 22 21.60 2.77 4.77
C ASP A 22 21.77 4.07 5.59
N SER A 23 21.32 5.20 5.05
CA SER A 23 21.48 6.51 5.68
C SER A 23 20.28 6.90 6.54
N ASN A 24 20.56 7.31 7.78
CA ASN A 24 19.55 7.86 8.67
C ASN A 24 19.17 9.29 8.25
N VAL A 25 17.87 9.56 8.16
CA VAL A 25 17.33 10.91 7.94
C VAL A 25 16.94 11.53 9.29
N MET A 26 17.49 12.70 9.59
CA MET A 26 17.09 13.48 10.77
C MET A 26 15.99 14.49 10.41
N LEU A 27 14.85 14.39 11.10
CA LEU A 27 13.73 15.32 10.97
C LEU A 27 13.59 16.17 12.24
N PRO A 28 13.18 17.45 12.11
CA PRO A 28 12.69 18.23 13.26
C PRO A 28 11.59 17.47 14.00
N ALA A 29 11.57 17.55 15.33
CA ALA A 29 10.63 16.82 16.16
C ALA A 29 9.15 17.10 15.78
N GLU A 30 8.84 18.34 15.40
CA GLU A 30 7.48 18.70 14.96
C GLU A 30 7.10 18.04 13.63
N GLU A 31 8.01 17.97 12.65
CA GLU A 31 7.76 17.28 11.37
C GLU A 31 7.56 15.78 11.59
N ALA A 32 8.39 15.15 12.43
CA ALA A 32 8.26 13.73 12.76
C ALA A 32 6.93 13.42 13.47
N ALA A 33 6.51 14.25 14.42
CA ALA A 33 5.25 14.09 15.13
C ALA A 33 4.04 14.23 14.19
N GLU A 34 4.06 15.20 13.29
CA GLU A 34 2.97 15.41 12.33
C GLU A 34 2.90 14.28 11.30
N LEU A 35 4.04 13.79 10.82
CA LEU A 35 4.09 12.59 9.97
C LEU A 35 3.50 11.37 10.67
N ALA A 36 3.90 11.11 11.91
CA ALA A 36 3.38 9.98 12.68
C ALA A 36 1.86 10.08 12.86
N ARG A 37 1.33 11.29 13.13
CA ARG A 37 -0.11 11.53 13.26
C ARG A 37 -0.87 11.23 11.96
N ILE A 38 -0.37 11.70 10.83
CA ILE A 38 -0.99 11.48 9.51
C ILE A 38 -0.96 9.99 9.14
N VAL A 39 0.20 9.34 9.29
CA VAL A 39 0.36 7.91 8.98
C VAL A 39 -0.53 7.06 9.87
N LEU A 40 -0.59 7.36 11.17
CA LEU A 40 -1.48 6.66 12.09
C LEU A 40 -2.94 6.80 11.67
N ALA A 41 -3.40 8.01 11.35
CA ALA A 41 -4.76 8.24 10.89
C ALA A 41 -5.09 7.48 9.59
N ALA A 42 -4.13 7.36 8.67
CA ALA A 42 -4.31 6.59 7.43
C ALA A 42 -4.34 5.07 7.67
N LEU A 43 -3.53 4.56 8.61
CA LEU A 43 -3.49 3.14 8.97
C LEU A 43 -4.74 2.70 9.76
N THR A 44 -5.33 3.59 10.55
CA THR A 44 -6.51 3.30 11.36
C THR A 44 -7.80 3.89 10.77
N ALA A 45 -7.80 4.25 9.49
CA ALA A 45 -8.97 4.85 8.85
C ALA A 45 -10.11 3.82 8.73
N GLU A 46 -11.25 4.14 9.36
CA GLU A 46 -12.49 3.36 9.23
C GLU A 46 -13.42 4.00 8.18
N PRO A 47 -14.28 3.21 7.52
CA PRO A 47 -15.26 3.75 6.58
C PRO A 47 -16.23 4.69 7.29
N VAL A 48 -16.50 5.83 6.69
CA VAL A 48 -17.51 6.79 7.18
C VAL A 48 -18.91 6.46 6.67
N PHE A 49 -19.00 5.68 5.60
CA PHE A 49 -20.26 5.26 5.00
C PHE A 49 -20.10 3.96 4.21
N TYR A 50 -21.21 3.25 4.02
CA TYR A 50 -21.26 2.00 3.25
C TYR A 50 -22.35 2.13 2.19
N ILE A 51 -22.05 1.68 0.97
CA ILE A 51 -23.02 1.58 -0.13
C ILE A 51 -23.08 0.12 -0.54
N GLU A 52 -24.27 -0.48 -0.49
CA GLU A 52 -24.53 -1.79 -1.08
C GLU A 52 -25.08 -1.59 -2.50
N VAL A 53 -24.42 -2.21 -3.47
CA VAL A 53 -24.81 -2.24 -4.88
C VAL A 53 -25.18 -3.68 -5.22
N GLU A 54 -26.40 -3.91 -5.70
CA GLU A 54 -26.88 -5.22 -6.13
C GLU A 54 -27.47 -5.07 -7.55
N GLY A 55 -26.67 -5.38 -8.57
CA GLY A 55 -27.00 -5.03 -9.96
C GLY A 55 -26.95 -3.51 -10.21
N ASP A 56 -27.84 -2.99 -11.06
CA ASP A 56 -27.97 -1.54 -11.33
C ASP A 56 -28.71 -0.77 -10.21
N ASP A 57 -29.10 -1.45 -9.12
CA ASP A 57 -29.84 -0.88 -7.99
C ASP A 57 -28.95 -0.78 -6.73
N TRP A 58 -29.13 0.30 -5.96
CA TRP A 58 -28.41 0.56 -4.70
C TRP A 58 -29.38 0.56 -3.52
N THR A 59 -29.15 -0.34 -2.56
CA THR A 59 -30.14 -0.74 -1.54
C THR A 59 -29.90 -0.15 -0.15
N GLN A 60 -28.71 0.45 0.12
CA GLN A 60 -28.38 1.07 1.43
C GLN A 60 -27.95 2.55 1.38
N ALA A 61 -28.07 3.22 0.24
CA ALA A 61 -27.95 4.67 0.23
C ALA A 61 -29.20 5.25 0.90
N GLY A 62 -29.06 5.82 2.12
CA GLY A 62 -30.06 6.77 2.60
C GLY A 62 -30.28 7.78 1.47
N ARG A 63 -31.47 7.78 0.85
CA ARG A 63 -31.76 8.61 -0.33
C ARG A 63 -31.55 10.06 0.07
N ILE A 64 -30.45 10.67 -0.36
CA ILE A 64 -30.23 12.11 -0.21
C ILE A 64 -31.18 12.78 -1.21
N PRO A 65 -32.25 13.47 -0.77
CA PRO A 65 -33.17 14.10 -1.70
C PRO A 65 -32.42 15.16 -2.52
N GLY A 66 -32.39 14.99 -3.84
CA GLY A 66 -31.71 15.92 -4.77
C GLY A 66 -30.26 15.58 -5.12
N SER A 67 -29.72 14.42 -4.72
CA SER A 67 -28.37 14.02 -5.13
C SER A 67 -28.30 13.61 -6.60
N THR A 68 -27.40 14.22 -7.37
CA THR A 68 -27.01 13.82 -8.74
C THR A 68 -25.79 12.89 -8.75
N PHE A 69 -25.49 12.22 -7.63
CA PHE A 69 -24.33 11.35 -7.53
C PHE A 69 -24.58 10.06 -8.31
N ASP A 70 -23.73 9.83 -9.32
CA ASP A 70 -23.71 8.61 -10.11
C ASP A 70 -22.78 7.60 -9.45
N PHE A 71 -23.35 6.52 -8.92
CA PHE A 71 -22.62 5.42 -8.29
C PHE A 71 -22.44 4.23 -9.23
N SER A 72 -22.77 4.35 -10.52
CA SER A 72 -22.72 3.24 -11.50
C SER A 72 -21.31 2.70 -11.76
N ASN A 73 -20.26 3.43 -11.33
CA ASN A 73 -18.87 2.96 -11.41
C ASN A 73 -18.43 2.10 -10.22
N LEU A 74 -19.28 1.93 -9.21
CA LEU A 74 -18.99 1.05 -8.08
C LEU A 74 -19.26 -0.41 -8.48
N PRO A 75 -18.39 -1.36 -8.10
CA PRO A 75 -18.66 -2.77 -8.28
C PRO A 75 -19.84 -3.24 -7.42
N ASP A 76 -20.48 -4.34 -7.82
CA ASP A 76 -21.45 -5.05 -6.99
C ASP A 76 -20.86 -5.41 -5.61
N GLY A 77 -21.71 -5.30 -4.58
CA GLY A 77 -21.40 -5.60 -3.20
C GLY A 77 -21.27 -4.37 -2.30
N ILE A 78 -20.66 -4.57 -1.12
CA ILE A 78 -20.51 -3.54 -0.08
C ILE A 78 -19.28 -2.69 -0.39
N ASN A 79 -19.53 -1.47 -0.85
CA ASN A 79 -18.55 -0.44 -1.12
C ASN A 79 -18.32 0.43 0.12
N LYS A 80 -17.06 0.52 0.56
CA LYS A 80 -16.64 1.30 1.73
C LYS A 80 -16.20 2.69 1.29
N LEU A 81 -16.86 3.73 1.81
CA LEU A 81 -16.48 5.12 1.58
C LEU A 81 -15.70 5.66 2.79
N TYR A 82 -14.57 6.30 2.52
CA TYR A 82 -13.69 6.87 3.53
C TYR A 82 -13.59 8.38 3.35
N ALA A 83 -13.43 9.13 4.44
CA ALA A 83 -13.21 10.58 4.39
C ALA A 83 -11.84 10.94 3.78
N ALA A 84 -10.86 10.04 3.91
CA ALA A 84 -9.57 10.08 3.25
C ALA A 84 -9.18 8.64 2.87
N PRO A 85 -8.42 8.43 1.77
CA PRO A 85 -7.98 7.09 1.39
C PRO A 85 -7.21 6.42 2.54
N PRO A 86 -7.55 5.17 2.93
CA PRO A 86 -6.76 4.42 3.89
C PRO A 86 -5.38 4.09 3.30
N ALA A 87 -4.41 3.82 4.17
CA ALA A 87 -3.13 3.31 3.71
C ALA A 87 -3.31 1.95 3.01
N PRO A 88 -2.65 1.70 1.87
CA PRO A 88 -2.69 0.40 1.24
C PRO A 88 -2.08 -0.66 2.17
N VAL A 89 -2.88 -1.65 2.55
CA VAL A 89 -2.45 -2.76 3.42
C VAL A 89 -2.01 -3.92 2.55
N ILE A 90 -0.74 -4.33 2.69
CA ILE A 90 -0.28 -5.63 2.22
C ILE A 90 -0.71 -6.64 3.30
N PRO A 91 -1.51 -7.69 2.98
CA PRO A 91 -1.88 -8.70 3.98
C PRO A 91 -0.62 -9.31 4.62
N ASP A 92 -0.70 -9.67 5.91
CA ASP A 92 0.46 -10.15 6.68
C ASP A 92 1.21 -11.35 6.04
N ASP A 93 0.48 -12.19 5.29
CA ASP A 93 1.03 -13.36 4.59
C ASP A 93 1.50 -13.08 3.15
N TRP A 94 1.43 -11.83 2.69
CA TRP A 94 1.82 -11.42 1.34
C TRP A 94 3.14 -10.66 1.36
N VAL A 95 4.01 -10.95 0.38
CA VAL A 95 5.29 -10.25 0.21
C VAL A 95 5.27 -9.52 -1.13
N MET A 96 5.64 -8.24 -1.12
CA MET A 96 5.80 -7.45 -2.34
C MET A 96 7.00 -7.96 -3.13
N VAL A 97 6.76 -8.31 -4.39
CA VAL A 97 7.78 -8.74 -5.35
C VAL A 97 7.61 -7.99 -6.67
N PRO A 98 8.68 -7.82 -7.46
CA PRO A 98 8.57 -7.27 -8.81
C PRO A 98 7.57 -8.07 -9.65
N LYS A 99 6.80 -7.36 -10.48
CA LYS A 99 5.86 -7.99 -11.42
C LYS A 99 6.55 -8.97 -12.36
N GLU A 100 7.75 -8.60 -12.83
CA GLU A 100 8.62 -9.47 -13.62
C GLU A 100 9.77 -9.95 -12.74
N PRO A 101 10.00 -11.28 -12.60
CA PRO A 101 11.03 -11.80 -11.71
C PRO A 101 12.43 -11.39 -12.21
N THR A 102 13.29 -10.98 -11.27
CA THR A 102 14.67 -10.61 -11.62
C THR A 102 15.52 -11.83 -11.94
N GLN A 103 16.65 -11.62 -12.62
CA GLN A 103 17.61 -12.70 -12.88
C GLN A 103 18.08 -13.39 -11.59
N ALA A 104 18.19 -12.64 -10.49
CA ALA A 104 18.57 -13.18 -9.19
C ALA A 104 17.48 -14.12 -8.63
N MET A 105 16.21 -13.71 -8.71
CA MET A 105 15.07 -14.54 -8.31
C MET A 105 15.00 -15.84 -9.12
N ILE A 106 15.15 -15.73 -10.46
CA ILE A 106 15.14 -16.88 -11.38
C ILE A 106 16.28 -17.83 -11.04
N LYS A 107 17.50 -17.32 -10.86
CA LYS A 107 18.68 -18.14 -10.53
C LYS A 107 18.52 -18.86 -9.18
N ALA A 108 17.99 -18.16 -8.17
CA ALA A 108 17.74 -18.74 -6.85
C ALA A 108 16.72 -19.89 -6.92
N TRP A 109 15.61 -19.69 -7.63
CA TRP A 109 14.63 -20.77 -7.86
C TRP A 109 15.28 -21.98 -8.53
N LEU A 110 15.92 -21.77 -9.68
CA LEU A 110 16.48 -22.84 -10.50
C LEU A 110 17.55 -23.63 -9.73
N SER A 111 18.34 -22.98 -8.87
CA SER A 111 19.33 -23.65 -8.03
C SER A 111 18.69 -24.64 -7.06
N GLU A 112 17.60 -24.30 -6.39
CA GLU A 112 16.94 -25.21 -5.44
C GLU A 112 16.24 -26.37 -6.15
N VAL A 113 15.64 -26.10 -7.33
CA VAL A 113 15.04 -27.15 -8.16
C VAL A 113 16.10 -28.10 -8.70
N ALA A 114 17.24 -27.59 -9.16
CA ALA A 114 18.37 -28.42 -9.61
C ALA A 114 18.93 -29.31 -8.48
N ASN A 115 18.80 -28.88 -7.22
CA ASN A 115 19.18 -29.65 -6.04
C ASN A 115 18.07 -30.59 -5.54
N PHE A 116 17.03 -30.86 -6.35
CA PHE A 116 15.91 -31.76 -6.03
C PHE A 116 15.13 -31.40 -4.75
N ARG A 117 15.18 -30.13 -4.32
CA ARG A 117 14.44 -29.65 -3.12
C ARG A 117 12.98 -29.26 -3.43
N GLY A 118 12.61 -29.26 -4.71
CA GLY A 118 11.25 -29.02 -5.19
C GLY A 118 10.89 -27.54 -5.37
N HIS A 119 9.74 -27.31 -6.01
CA HIS A 119 9.29 -25.96 -6.39
C HIS A 119 8.97 -25.06 -5.19
N ALA A 120 8.51 -25.61 -4.06
CA ALA A 120 8.25 -24.82 -2.85
C ALA A 120 9.55 -24.21 -2.27
N ALA A 121 10.64 -25.00 -2.24
CA ALA A 121 11.95 -24.51 -1.83
C ALA A 121 12.50 -23.47 -2.83
N GLY A 122 12.32 -23.71 -4.14
CA GLY A 122 12.69 -22.76 -5.19
C GLY A 122 11.94 -21.43 -5.09
N TYR A 123 10.62 -21.47 -4.85
CA TYR A 123 9.83 -20.27 -4.66
C TYR A 123 10.25 -19.49 -3.41
N LYS A 124 10.51 -20.18 -2.28
CA LYS A 124 11.02 -19.55 -1.06
C LYS A 124 12.38 -18.88 -1.29
N ALA A 125 13.27 -19.51 -2.04
CA ALA A 125 14.56 -18.92 -2.40
C ALA A 125 14.42 -17.73 -3.35
N ALA A 126 13.47 -17.79 -4.30
CA ALA A 126 13.16 -16.66 -5.18
C ALA A 126 12.60 -15.46 -4.41
N LEU A 127 11.71 -15.68 -3.44
CA LEU A 127 11.19 -14.63 -2.55
C LEU A 127 12.32 -14.00 -1.71
N ALA A 128 13.24 -14.81 -1.18
CA ALA A 128 14.40 -14.31 -0.44
C ALA A 128 15.38 -13.51 -1.32
N ALA A 129 15.45 -13.83 -2.61
CA ALA A 129 16.24 -13.12 -3.62
C ALA A 129 15.47 -11.97 -4.30
N ALA A 130 14.19 -11.78 -3.96
CA ALA A 130 13.41 -10.68 -4.50
C ALA A 130 14.00 -9.37 -3.98
N PRO A 131 14.20 -8.37 -4.85
CA PRO A 131 14.60 -7.05 -4.38
C PRO A 131 13.48 -6.57 -3.47
N GLN A 132 13.78 -6.39 -2.18
CA GLN A 132 12.79 -5.87 -1.26
C GLN A 132 12.50 -4.44 -1.67
N GLN A 133 11.27 -4.20 -2.10
CA GLN A 133 10.72 -2.87 -2.07
C GLN A 133 10.56 -2.58 -0.58
N GLU A 134 11.55 -1.94 0.04
CA GLU A 134 11.40 -1.52 1.43
C GLU A 134 10.09 -0.75 1.52
N VAL A 135 9.17 -1.29 2.31
CA VAL A 135 7.81 -0.80 2.45
C VAL A 135 7.93 0.68 2.82
N LYS A 136 7.47 1.47 1.86
CA LYS A 136 7.50 2.93 1.82
C LYS A 136 6.50 3.52 2.79
#